data_AF-A0ABD1VCB7-F1
#
_entry.id   AF-A0ABD1VCB7-F1
#
_cell.length_a   1.000
_cell.length_b   1.000
_cell.length_c   1.000
_cell.angle_alpha   90.00
_cell.angle_beta   90.00
_cell.angle_gamma   90.00
#
_symmetry.space_group_name_H-M   'P 1'
#
loop_
_entity.id
_entity.type
_entity.pdbx_description
1 polymer ?
#
loop_
_entity_poly.entity_id
_entity_poly.type
_entity_poly.pdbx_seq_one_letter_code
_entity_poly.pdbx_strand_id
1 'polypeptide(L)'
;MEGHIRTEYELGCFARLPESHGICSVQFGPRAVPVQLGQDHGFTEVLALENKISGGFPDTYAECFSLERLRISHNQLGNIPDGIWALPNMNMIDFIDNDFIGKISPGIGTSLILNELILSNNRFSRELPVELGKLVQLERLYLDGRPELHWLSTKGIACLHHDCSPPIIHRDIESTNILLGEDYEAKIADFGVAKIAEVSPRGSECRCFVGTHGYIAHEPTYSFKVTEKSDIYSFGVVMLELVTGRRPIEEAYGEGKYLLMLNLALHFKKHIL
;
A
#
# COMPACT_ATOMS: atom_id res chain seq x y z
N MET A 1 -28.16 27.27 24.30
CA MET A 1 -28.40 25.82 24.15
C MET A 1 -27.09 25.21 23.76
N GLU A 2 -26.36 24.74 24.77
CA GLU A 2 -25.02 24.17 24.65
C GLU A 2 -25.11 22.87 23.84
N GLY A 3 -24.44 22.85 22.68
CA GLY A 3 -24.28 21.65 21.87
C GLY A 3 -23.44 20.65 22.65
N HIS A 4 -24.08 19.59 23.13
CA HIS A 4 -23.36 18.46 23.71
C HIS A 4 -22.39 17.91 22.65
N ILE A 5 -21.09 18.01 22.95
CA ILE A 5 -20.06 17.20 22.30
C ILE A 5 -20.37 15.76 22.70
N ARG A 6 -21.07 15.02 21.83
CA ARG A 6 -21.37 13.60 22.06
C ARG A 6 -20.12 12.76 21.74
N THR A 7 -19.74 11.97 22.71
CA THR A 7 -18.58 11.06 22.74
C THR A 7 -18.70 9.91 21.74
N GLU A 8 -17.55 9.40 21.30
CA GLU A 8 -17.23 8.37 20.28
C GLU A 8 -17.87 6.96 20.47
N TYR A 9 -19.04 6.82 21.11
CA TYR A 9 -19.64 5.52 21.47
C TYR A 9 -21.00 5.22 20.80
N GLU A 10 -21.50 6.08 19.90
CA GLU A 10 -22.70 5.78 19.12
C GLU A 10 -22.31 5.18 17.76
N LEU A 11 -22.59 3.89 17.57
CA LEU A 11 -22.45 3.19 16.28
C LEU A 11 -23.25 3.92 15.18
N GLY A 12 -22.58 4.39 14.12
CA GLY A 12 -23.22 5.00 12.97
C GLY A 12 -22.27 5.39 11.82
N CYS A 13 -22.84 5.95 10.76
CA CYS A 13 -22.13 6.59 9.65
C CYS A 13 -22.19 8.11 9.83
N PHE A 14 -21.08 8.81 9.63
CA PHE A 14 -20.90 10.24 9.89
C PHE A 14 -20.30 10.93 8.66
N ALA A 15 -20.62 12.21 8.45
CA ALA A 15 -19.99 13.03 7.43
C ALA A 15 -19.64 14.45 7.92
N ARG A 16 -18.61 15.05 7.33
CA ARG A 16 -18.09 16.40 7.70
C ARG A 16 -18.04 17.32 6.48
N LEU A 17 -18.41 18.59 6.69
CA LEU A 17 -18.31 19.69 5.71
C LEU A 17 -16.97 20.46 5.84
N PRO A 18 -16.50 21.15 4.78
CA PRO A 18 -15.19 21.80 4.71
C PRO A 18 -14.89 22.84 5.80
N GLU A 19 -15.90 23.53 6.37
CA GLU A 19 -15.68 24.70 7.23
C GLU A 19 -16.39 24.68 8.61
N SER A 20 -17.06 23.60 9.02
CA SER A 20 -17.84 23.59 10.28
C SER A 20 -17.13 22.88 11.43
N HIS A 21 -17.08 23.55 12.59
CA HIS A 21 -16.69 23.00 13.91
C HIS A 21 -17.75 22.00 14.45
N GLY A 22 -18.07 20.96 13.69
CA GLY A 22 -19.04 19.95 14.10
C GLY A 22 -19.09 18.74 13.16
N ILE A 23 -19.31 17.58 13.75
CA ILE A 23 -19.74 16.36 13.05
C ILE A 23 -21.24 16.52 12.78
N CYS A 24 -21.67 16.52 11.52
CA CYS A 24 -23.07 16.26 11.22
C CYS A 24 -23.30 14.78 11.47
N SER A 25 -23.64 14.45 12.72
CA SER A 25 -24.04 13.12 13.14
C SER A 25 -25.45 12.85 12.62
N VAL A 26 -25.55 12.51 11.35
CA VAL A 26 -26.79 11.97 10.80
C VAL A 26 -26.71 10.47 10.97
N GLN A 27 -27.36 9.95 12.01
CA GLN A 27 -27.51 8.52 12.19
C GLN A 27 -28.39 7.96 11.06
N PHE A 28 -27.76 7.43 10.03
CA PHE A 28 -28.46 6.60 9.06
C PHE A 28 -28.59 5.19 9.61
N GLY A 29 -29.75 4.56 9.38
CA GLY A 29 -30.12 3.30 10.03
C GLY A 29 -29.03 2.22 9.95
N PRO A 30 -28.99 1.27 10.91
CA PRO A 30 -27.80 0.50 11.30
C PRO A 30 -27.30 -0.56 10.28
N ARG A 31 -27.73 -0.50 9.02
CA ARG A 31 -27.58 -1.60 8.05
C ARG A 31 -26.95 -1.23 6.72
N ALA A 32 -26.90 0.05 6.33
CA ALA A 32 -26.42 0.46 5.01
C ALA A 32 -25.77 1.84 5.04
N VAL A 33 -24.84 2.08 4.10
CA VAL A 33 -24.31 3.42 3.84
C VAL A 33 -25.40 4.25 3.16
N PRO A 34 -25.65 5.48 3.63
CA PRO A 34 -26.75 6.31 3.13
C PRO A 34 -26.48 6.85 1.72
N VAL A 35 -27.42 6.60 0.82
CA VAL A 35 -27.35 7.07 -0.57
C VAL A 35 -27.41 8.60 -0.66
N GLN A 36 -28.17 9.23 0.24
CA GLN A 36 -28.42 10.68 0.24
C GLN A 36 -27.16 11.51 0.50
N LEU A 37 -26.22 11.00 1.31
CA LEU A 37 -24.96 11.70 1.54
C LEU A 37 -24.11 11.78 0.27
N GLY A 38 -24.17 10.77 -0.61
CA GLY A 38 -23.48 10.82 -1.90
C GLY A 38 -24.06 11.85 -2.89
N GLN A 39 -25.29 12.33 -2.66
CA GLN A 39 -25.91 13.37 -3.48
C GLN A 39 -25.58 14.78 -2.98
N ASP A 40 -25.04 14.89 -1.78
CA ASP A 40 -24.60 16.13 -1.19
C ASP A 40 -23.11 16.29 -1.48
N HIS A 41 -22.81 17.02 -2.56
CA HIS A 41 -21.46 17.23 -3.07
C HIS A 41 -20.60 18.15 -2.17
N GLY A 42 -21.04 18.44 -0.93
CA GLY A 42 -20.36 19.34 -0.01
C GLY A 42 -19.42 18.67 0.98
N PHE A 43 -19.50 17.35 1.22
CA PHE A 43 -18.75 16.70 2.31
C PHE A 43 -17.30 16.34 1.94
N THR A 44 -16.38 16.56 2.88
CA THR A 44 -14.95 16.25 2.74
C THR A 44 -14.56 14.96 3.44
N GLU A 45 -15.32 14.50 4.43
CA GLU A 45 -15.00 13.28 5.18
C GLU A 45 -16.25 12.45 5.42
N VAL A 46 -16.13 11.14 5.26
CA VAL A 46 -17.16 10.13 5.59
C VAL A 46 -16.53 9.07 6.46
N LEU A 47 -17.17 8.77 7.60
CA LEU A 47 -16.66 7.90 8.65
C LEU A 47 -17.74 6.89 9.07
N ALA A 48 -17.42 5.60 9.04
CA ALA A 48 -18.28 4.54 9.58
C ALA A 48 -17.39 3.42 10.17
N LEU A 49 -17.15 3.45 11.48
CA LEU A 49 -16.23 2.52 12.15
C LEU A 49 -17.00 1.54 13.04
N GLU A 50 -16.58 0.28 13.09
CA GLU A 50 -17.07 -0.74 14.05
C GLU A 50 -18.57 -0.98 14.01
N ASN A 51 -19.18 -0.88 12.83
CA ASN A 51 -20.61 -1.02 12.64
C ASN A 51 -20.99 -2.41 12.08
N LYS A 52 -22.30 -2.64 11.88
CA LYS A 52 -22.84 -3.82 11.18
C LYS A 52 -23.42 -3.44 9.82
N ILE A 53 -22.84 -2.42 9.17
CA ILE A 53 -23.28 -1.95 7.86
C ILE A 53 -22.89 -3.00 6.83
N SER A 54 -23.83 -3.39 5.97
CA SER A 54 -23.68 -4.45 5.00
C SER A 54 -24.20 -4.03 3.62
N GLY A 55 -23.90 -4.81 2.58
CA GLY A 55 -24.29 -4.52 1.21
C GLY A 55 -23.20 -3.79 0.43
N GLY A 56 -23.57 -3.09 -0.65
CA GLY A 56 -22.63 -2.32 -1.47
C GLY A 56 -22.45 -0.89 -0.98
N PHE A 57 -21.28 -0.31 -1.23
CA PHE A 57 -21.08 1.13 -1.11
C PHE A 57 -21.84 1.84 -2.24
N PRO A 58 -22.67 2.88 -1.97
CA PRO A 58 -23.53 3.46 -3.00
C PRO A 58 -22.76 4.17 -4.11
N ASP A 59 -23.18 3.96 -5.36
CA ASP A 59 -22.60 4.62 -6.54
C ASP A 59 -22.72 6.15 -6.49
N THR A 60 -23.66 6.71 -5.73
CA THR A 60 -23.85 8.17 -5.63
C THR A 60 -22.60 8.91 -5.16
N TYR A 61 -21.75 8.26 -4.36
CA TYR A 61 -20.51 8.85 -3.87
C TYR A 61 -19.41 8.94 -4.93
N ALA A 62 -19.58 8.28 -6.09
CA ALA A 62 -18.63 8.37 -7.21
C ALA A 62 -18.47 9.79 -7.76
N GLU A 63 -19.45 10.66 -7.52
CA GLU A 63 -19.47 12.06 -7.97
C GLU A 63 -19.24 13.05 -6.81
N CYS A 64 -18.85 12.57 -5.63
CA CYS A 64 -18.46 13.42 -4.48
C CYS A 64 -17.02 13.92 -4.65
N PHE A 65 -16.78 14.82 -5.61
CA PHE A 65 -15.44 15.34 -5.89
C PHE A 65 -14.80 16.15 -4.76
N SER A 66 -15.59 16.58 -3.77
CA SER A 66 -15.13 17.25 -2.55
C SER A 66 -14.58 16.30 -1.49
N LEU A 67 -14.78 14.98 -1.65
CA LEU A 67 -14.36 13.99 -0.65
C LEU A 67 -12.83 13.88 -0.59
N GLU A 68 -12.31 13.98 0.61
CA GLU A 68 -10.88 13.91 0.93
C GLU A 68 -10.54 12.69 1.79
N ARG A 69 -11.45 12.30 2.69
CA ARG A 69 -11.23 11.18 3.61
C ARG A 69 -12.42 10.25 3.63
N LEU A 70 -12.18 8.97 3.37
CA LEU A 70 -13.19 7.94 3.39
C LEU A 70 -12.72 6.80 4.30
N ARG A 71 -13.33 6.71 5.47
CA ARG A 71 -12.94 5.77 6.52
C ARG A 71 -14.11 4.88 6.91
N ILE A 72 -14.10 3.66 6.43
CA ILE A 72 -15.15 2.67 6.67
C ILE A 72 -14.50 1.37 7.11
N SER A 73 -14.27 1.22 8.40
CA SER A 73 -13.58 0.05 8.95
C SER A 73 -14.48 -0.81 9.80
N HIS A 74 -14.13 -2.09 9.95
CA HIS A 74 -14.83 -3.05 10.81
C HIS A 74 -16.34 -3.10 10.51
N ASN A 75 -16.69 -3.42 9.27
CA ASN A 75 -18.05 -3.50 8.74
C ASN A 75 -18.22 -4.75 7.84
N GLN A 76 -19.33 -4.88 7.13
CA GLN A 76 -19.68 -6.02 6.28
C GLN A 76 -20.01 -5.58 4.85
N LEU A 77 -19.37 -4.52 4.38
CA LEU A 77 -19.57 -3.99 3.03
C LEU A 77 -18.82 -4.80 1.98
N GLY A 78 -19.40 -4.89 0.78
CA GLY A 78 -18.93 -5.74 -0.32
C GLY A 78 -18.42 -4.98 -1.55
N ASN A 79 -19.28 -4.42 -2.38
CA ASN A 79 -18.80 -3.77 -3.60
C ASN A 79 -18.42 -2.30 -3.35
N ILE A 80 -17.33 -1.85 -3.95
CA ILE A 80 -16.97 -0.42 -4.07
C ILE A 80 -17.17 0.01 -5.52
N PRO A 81 -17.93 1.09 -5.78
CA PRO A 81 -18.09 1.67 -7.10
C PRO A 81 -16.75 2.13 -7.70
N ASP A 82 -16.53 1.89 -8.99
CA ASP A 82 -15.28 2.25 -9.67
C ASP A 82 -14.95 3.75 -9.56
N GLY A 83 -15.98 4.60 -9.50
CA GLY A 83 -15.81 6.05 -9.39
C GLY A 83 -15.21 6.52 -8.06
N ILE A 84 -15.31 5.74 -6.98
CA ILE A 84 -14.67 6.07 -5.69
C ILE A 84 -13.16 6.10 -5.83
N TRP A 85 -12.59 5.18 -6.59
CA TRP A 85 -11.15 5.16 -6.87
C TRP A 85 -10.72 6.38 -7.69
N ALA A 86 -11.61 6.96 -8.51
CA ALA A 86 -11.30 8.07 -9.42
C ALA A 86 -11.54 9.46 -8.82
N LEU A 87 -11.89 9.56 -7.54
CA LEU A 87 -12.13 10.85 -6.87
C LEU A 87 -10.82 11.67 -6.80
N PRO A 88 -10.80 12.93 -7.26
CA PRO A 88 -9.56 13.67 -7.48
C PRO A 88 -8.88 14.14 -6.20
N ASN A 89 -9.65 14.40 -5.13
CA ASN A 89 -9.17 15.03 -3.90
C ASN A 89 -8.96 14.06 -2.73
N MET A 90 -8.97 12.74 -2.99
CA MET A 90 -8.81 11.72 -1.96
C MET A 90 -7.40 11.71 -1.35
N ASN A 91 -7.33 12.04 -0.06
CA ASN A 91 -6.12 11.98 0.74
C ASN A 91 -5.99 10.68 1.55
N MET A 92 -7.11 10.13 2.03
CA MET A 92 -7.13 8.92 2.87
C MET A 92 -8.27 7.98 2.52
N ILE A 93 -7.94 6.72 2.23
CA ILE A 93 -8.89 5.61 2.11
C ILE A 93 -8.55 4.57 3.18
N ASP A 94 -9.51 4.30 4.05
CA ASP A 94 -9.42 3.27 5.07
C ASP A 94 -10.66 2.37 5.01
N PHE A 95 -10.47 1.15 4.56
CA PHE A 95 -11.49 0.13 4.37
C PHE A 95 -11.21 -1.16 5.16
N ILE A 96 -10.30 -1.10 6.14
CA ILE A 96 -9.84 -2.28 6.87
C ILE A 96 -11.01 -3.08 7.47
N ASP A 97 -10.89 -4.40 7.48
CA ASP A 97 -11.85 -5.32 8.10
C ASP A 97 -13.29 -5.15 7.56
N ASN A 98 -13.46 -5.46 6.28
CA ASN A 98 -14.75 -5.52 5.59
C ASN A 98 -14.83 -6.76 4.70
N ASP A 99 -15.94 -6.92 3.98
CA ASP A 99 -16.11 -7.98 2.98
C ASP A 99 -15.84 -7.46 1.55
N PHE A 100 -15.04 -6.40 1.38
CA PHE A 100 -14.95 -5.72 0.09
C PHE A 100 -14.38 -6.65 -0.99
N ILE A 101 -15.03 -6.73 -2.15
CA ILE A 101 -14.62 -7.55 -3.30
C ILE A 101 -14.34 -6.69 -4.53
N GLY A 102 -13.81 -7.32 -5.58
CA GLY A 102 -13.48 -6.64 -6.84
C GLY A 102 -12.03 -6.17 -6.87
N LYS A 103 -11.65 -5.40 -7.89
CA LYS A 103 -10.27 -4.92 -8.07
C LYS A 103 -10.17 -3.44 -7.70
N ILE A 104 -8.97 -3.00 -7.34
CA ILE A 104 -8.67 -1.56 -7.27
C ILE A 104 -8.67 -1.05 -8.72
N SER A 105 -9.53 -0.08 -9.03
CA SER A 105 -9.63 0.46 -10.38
C SER A 105 -8.38 1.28 -10.75
N PRO A 106 -7.92 1.26 -12.02
CA PRO A 106 -6.90 2.19 -12.53
C PRO A 106 -7.18 3.67 -12.24
N GLY A 107 -8.45 4.04 -11.99
CA GLY A 107 -8.86 5.37 -11.58
C GLY A 107 -8.13 5.90 -10.35
N ILE A 108 -7.59 5.03 -9.48
CA ILE A 108 -6.83 5.39 -8.27
C ILE A 108 -5.65 6.33 -8.55
N GLY A 109 -5.08 6.30 -9.76
CA GLY A 109 -4.03 7.23 -10.18
C GLY A 109 -4.47 8.67 -10.40
N THR A 110 -5.76 8.98 -10.23
CA THR A 110 -6.30 10.35 -10.37
C THR A 110 -5.94 11.20 -9.17
N SER A 111 -6.01 10.63 -7.96
CA SER A 111 -5.71 11.37 -6.74
C SER A 111 -4.24 11.30 -6.36
N LEU A 112 -3.45 12.21 -6.93
CA LEU A 112 -2.00 12.29 -6.69
C LEU A 112 -1.65 12.71 -5.25
N ILE A 113 -2.63 13.11 -4.46
CA ILE A 113 -2.51 13.52 -3.06
C ILE A 113 -2.85 12.42 -2.05
N LEU A 114 -3.14 11.19 -2.54
CA LEU A 114 -3.44 10.05 -1.68
C LEU A 114 -2.20 9.71 -0.83
N ASN A 115 -2.36 9.82 0.48
CA ASN A 115 -1.33 9.59 1.47
C ASN A 115 -1.50 8.23 2.16
N GLU A 116 -2.73 7.83 2.44
CA GLU A 116 -3.05 6.58 3.14
C GLU A 116 -4.04 5.73 2.34
N LEU A 117 -3.66 4.47 2.09
CA LEU A 117 -4.51 3.46 1.48
C LEU A 117 -4.46 2.17 2.32
N ILE A 118 -5.52 1.94 3.08
CA ILE A 118 -5.65 0.81 4.02
C ILE A 118 -6.81 -0.07 3.55
N LEU A 119 -6.52 -1.23 3.00
CA LEU A 119 -7.46 -2.19 2.42
C LEU A 119 -7.35 -3.58 3.04
N SER A 120 -6.50 -3.77 4.04
CA SER A 120 -6.25 -5.05 4.72
C SER A 120 -7.54 -5.72 5.22
N ASN A 121 -7.50 -7.05 5.34
CA ASN A 121 -8.63 -7.86 5.80
C ASN A 121 -9.91 -7.63 4.98
N ASN A 122 -9.77 -7.67 3.66
CA ASN A 122 -10.87 -7.67 2.69
C ASN A 122 -10.70 -8.83 1.71
N ARG A 123 -11.60 -8.91 0.72
CA ARG A 123 -11.62 -9.91 -0.35
C ARG A 123 -11.34 -9.30 -1.72
N PHE A 124 -10.58 -8.19 -1.76
CA PHE A 124 -10.15 -7.59 -3.02
C PHE A 124 -9.34 -8.57 -3.86
N SER A 125 -9.41 -8.38 -5.17
CA SER A 125 -8.53 -9.03 -6.12
C SER A 125 -7.08 -8.68 -5.78
N ARG A 126 -6.21 -9.67 -5.95
CA ARG A 126 -4.76 -9.49 -5.81
C ARG A 126 -4.12 -8.74 -6.98
N GLU A 127 -4.91 -8.36 -7.97
CA GLU A 127 -4.47 -7.52 -9.09
C GLU A 127 -4.37 -6.06 -8.65
N LEU A 128 -3.15 -5.53 -8.67
CA LEU A 128 -2.86 -4.12 -8.41
C LEU A 128 -2.75 -3.34 -9.72
N PRO A 129 -3.45 -2.21 -9.88
CA PRO A 129 -3.31 -1.36 -11.05
C PRO A 129 -1.93 -0.68 -11.06
N VAL A 130 -1.32 -0.55 -12.24
CA VAL A 130 -0.01 0.11 -12.42
C VAL A 130 -0.05 1.58 -12.01
N GLU A 131 -1.23 2.18 -12.00
CA GLU A 131 -1.50 3.55 -11.61
C GLU A 131 -1.24 3.83 -10.12
N LEU A 132 -1.21 2.81 -9.26
CA LEU A 132 -0.70 2.98 -7.88
C LEU A 132 0.74 3.51 -7.89
N GLY A 133 1.52 3.21 -8.94
CA GLY A 133 2.83 3.77 -9.18
C GLY A 133 2.84 5.27 -9.45
N LYS A 134 1.71 5.95 -9.62
CA LYS A 134 1.67 7.42 -9.77
C LYS A 134 1.59 8.15 -8.42
N LEU A 135 1.26 7.42 -7.35
CA LEU A 135 0.95 7.98 -6.03
C LEU A 135 2.22 8.27 -5.23
N VAL A 136 2.95 9.30 -5.65
CA VAL A 136 4.24 9.68 -5.05
C VAL A 136 4.14 10.17 -3.61
N GLN A 137 2.94 10.56 -3.16
CA GLN A 137 2.65 11.01 -1.79
C GLN A 137 2.18 9.88 -0.87
N LEU A 138 2.04 8.65 -1.38
CA LEU A 138 1.55 7.52 -0.60
C LEU A 138 2.58 7.13 0.47
N GLU A 139 2.21 7.29 1.73
CA GLU A 139 3.05 7.03 2.91
C GLU A 139 2.61 5.78 3.68
N ARG A 140 1.33 5.40 3.59
CA ARG A 140 0.81 4.18 4.18
C ARG A 140 0.06 3.35 3.14
N LEU A 141 0.54 2.14 2.90
CA LEU A 141 -0.09 1.18 2.00
C LEU A 141 -0.24 -0.18 2.68
N TYR A 142 -1.47 -0.54 3.01
CA TYR A 142 -1.80 -1.82 3.62
C TYR A 142 -2.81 -2.55 2.74
N LEU A 143 -2.35 -3.57 2.01
CA LEU A 143 -3.17 -4.28 1.01
C LEU A 143 -3.56 -5.70 1.44
N ASP A 144 -2.82 -6.28 2.40
CA ASP A 144 -3.04 -7.65 2.85
C ASP A 144 -3.25 -7.70 4.37
N GLY A 145 -3.98 -8.71 4.82
CA GLY A 145 -4.27 -9.00 6.22
C GLY A 145 -3.11 -9.66 7.00
N ARG A 146 -1.91 -9.67 6.43
CA ARG A 146 -0.70 -10.23 7.06
C ARG A 146 0.33 -9.15 7.34
N PRO A 147 0.08 -8.22 8.28
CA PRO A 147 1.06 -7.22 8.69
C PRO A 147 2.38 -7.87 9.16
N GLU A 148 2.31 -9.10 9.67
CA GLU A 148 3.43 -9.92 10.17
C GLU A 148 4.50 -10.21 9.11
N LEU A 149 4.12 -10.64 7.90
CA LEU A 149 5.08 -10.91 6.82
C LEU A 149 5.78 -9.64 6.32
N HIS A 150 5.05 -8.52 6.32
CA HIS A 150 5.55 -7.26 5.82
C HIS A 150 6.63 -6.67 6.74
N TRP A 151 6.38 -6.59 8.06
CA TRP A 151 7.33 -6.02 9.01
C TRP A 151 8.53 -6.94 9.30
N LEU A 152 8.36 -8.26 9.20
CA LEU A 152 9.45 -9.22 9.45
C LEU A 152 10.46 -9.23 8.31
N SER A 153 9.98 -9.11 7.06
CA SER A 153 10.85 -9.12 5.89
C SER A 153 11.67 -7.83 5.76
N THR A 154 11.12 -6.67 6.15
CA THR A 154 11.83 -5.38 6.13
C THR A 154 12.97 -5.34 7.14
N LYS A 155 12.82 -6.01 8.29
CA LYS A 155 13.84 -6.11 9.34
C LYS A 155 15.07 -6.90 8.90
N GLY A 156 14.90 -7.94 8.08
CA GLY A 156 16.01 -8.73 7.53
C GLY A 156 16.95 -7.90 6.66
N ILE A 157 16.40 -7.06 5.78
CA ILE A 157 17.19 -6.17 4.91
C ILE A 157 17.78 -4.99 5.67
N ALA A 158 17.03 -4.42 6.62
CA ALA A 158 17.56 -3.40 7.52
C ALA A 158 18.84 -3.88 8.23
N CYS A 159 18.83 -5.13 8.71
CA CYS A 159 20.00 -5.72 9.37
C CYS A 159 21.24 -5.79 8.48
N LEU A 160 21.08 -6.15 7.20
CA LEU A 160 22.20 -6.26 6.25
C LEU A 160 22.82 -4.90 5.90
N HIS A 161 22.00 -3.87 5.72
CA HIS A 161 22.46 -2.56 5.27
C HIS A 161 22.85 -1.62 6.42
N HIS A 162 22.17 -1.71 7.56
CA HIS A 162 22.33 -0.75 8.66
C HIS A 162 22.96 -1.35 9.91
N ASP A 163 22.54 -2.56 10.30
CA ASP A 163 23.02 -3.15 11.56
C ASP A 163 24.40 -3.82 11.38
N CYS A 164 24.75 -4.20 10.15
CA CYS A 164 26.08 -4.71 9.80
C CYS A 164 27.07 -3.56 9.56
N SER A 165 28.21 -3.58 10.26
CA SER A 165 29.35 -2.68 10.01
C SER A 165 30.59 -3.50 9.64
N PRO A 166 31.01 -3.50 8.36
CA PRO A 166 30.52 -2.67 7.25
C PRO A 166 29.23 -3.23 6.60
N PRO A 167 28.41 -2.40 5.93
CA PRO A 167 27.17 -2.84 5.28
C PRO A 167 27.39 -3.98 4.29
N ILE A 168 26.46 -4.95 4.29
CA ILE A 168 26.44 -6.09 3.38
C ILE A 168 25.38 -5.83 2.31
N ILE A 169 25.75 -6.00 1.05
CA ILE A 169 24.88 -5.93 -0.12
C ILE A 169 24.69 -7.36 -0.62
N HIS A 170 23.46 -7.89 -0.53
CA HIS A 170 23.12 -9.27 -0.84
C HIS A 170 23.22 -9.57 -2.34
N ARG A 171 22.65 -8.70 -3.19
CA ARG A 171 22.62 -8.74 -4.67
C ARG A 171 21.78 -9.85 -5.30
N ASP A 172 21.09 -10.62 -4.48
CA ASP A 172 20.23 -11.74 -4.94
C ASP A 172 19.03 -11.96 -4.01
N ILE A 173 18.36 -10.86 -3.70
CA ILE A 173 17.13 -10.90 -2.90
C ILE A 173 15.99 -11.37 -3.81
N GLU A 174 15.47 -12.56 -3.52
CA GLU A 174 14.29 -13.13 -4.15
C GLU A 174 13.47 -13.91 -3.12
N SER A 175 12.22 -14.25 -3.45
CA SER A 175 11.33 -14.93 -2.51
C SER A 175 11.83 -16.32 -2.11
N THR A 176 12.56 -17.00 -3.00
CA THR A 176 13.16 -18.32 -2.73
C THR A 176 14.33 -18.25 -1.74
N ASN A 177 14.99 -17.09 -1.66
CA ASN A 177 16.10 -16.79 -0.75
C ASN A 177 15.64 -16.15 0.57
N ILE A 178 14.32 -16.06 0.81
CA ILE A 178 13.76 -15.61 2.09
C ILE A 178 13.07 -16.80 2.75
N LEU A 179 13.70 -17.32 3.81
CA LEU A 179 13.20 -18.45 4.59
C LEU A 179 12.28 -17.96 5.71
N LEU A 180 11.25 -18.74 6.03
CA LEU A 180 10.34 -18.48 7.14
C LEU A 180 10.54 -19.54 8.23
N GLY A 181 10.82 -19.11 9.46
CA GLY A 181 10.85 -19.98 10.64
C GLY A 181 9.46 -20.24 11.24
N GLU A 182 9.42 -20.96 12.37
CA GLU A 182 8.18 -21.41 13.03
C GLU A 182 7.26 -20.27 13.48
N ASP A 183 7.83 -19.08 13.79
CA ASP A 183 7.10 -17.87 14.18
C ASP A 183 6.94 -16.85 13.02
N TYR A 184 6.97 -17.32 11.77
CA TYR A 184 7.01 -16.48 10.57
C TYR A 184 8.21 -15.52 10.51
N GLU A 185 9.26 -15.78 11.30
CA GLU A 185 10.50 -15.02 11.24
C GLU A 185 11.17 -15.17 9.87
N ALA A 186 11.25 -14.05 9.14
CA ALA A 186 11.91 -14.01 7.84
C ALA A 186 13.44 -13.95 8.01
N LYS A 187 14.15 -14.87 7.38
CA LYS A 187 15.61 -14.95 7.36
C LYS A 187 16.10 -14.94 5.91
N ILE A 188 17.01 -14.01 5.61
CA ILE A 188 17.64 -13.95 4.30
C ILE A 188 18.69 -15.06 4.22
N ALA A 189 18.66 -15.81 3.11
CA ALA A 189 19.54 -16.92 2.80
C ALA A 189 20.26 -16.67 1.46
N ASP A 190 21.27 -17.50 1.20
CA ASP A 190 22.10 -17.48 -0.01
C ASP A 190 22.92 -16.20 -0.25
N PHE A 191 23.92 -16.01 0.61
CA PHE A 191 24.91 -14.93 0.47
C PHE A 191 26.01 -15.23 -0.57
N GLY A 192 25.82 -16.20 -1.47
CA GLY A 192 26.86 -16.67 -2.40
C GLY A 192 27.41 -15.58 -3.33
N VAL A 193 26.67 -14.50 -3.52
CA VAL A 193 27.04 -13.35 -4.37
C VAL A 193 27.11 -12.02 -3.61
N ALA A 194 26.94 -12.06 -2.28
CA ALA A 194 26.93 -10.89 -1.41
C ALA A 194 28.30 -10.20 -1.35
N LYS A 195 28.29 -8.89 -1.11
CA LYS A 195 29.50 -8.06 -1.07
C LYS A 195 29.45 -7.04 0.06
N ILE A 196 30.59 -6.85 0.72
CA ILE A 196 30.79 -5.79 1.72
C ILE A 196 30.99 -4.45 1.01
N ALA A 197 30.24 -3.42 1.42
CA ALA A 197 30.22 -2.12 0.76
C ALA A 197 31.60 -1.41 0.73
N GLU A 198 32.45 -1.60 1.75
CA GLU A 198 33.74 -0.90 1.90
C GLU A 198 34.92 -1.56 1.14
N VAL A 199 34.83 -2.84 0.75
CA VAL A 199 35.93 -3.55 0.08
C VAL A 199 35.76 -3.49 -1.45
N SER A 200 35.73 -2.28 -2.00
CA SER A 200 36.14 -2.08 -3.39
C SER A 200 37.51 -1.42 -3.37
N PRO A 201 38.61 -2.19 -3.51
CA PRO A 201 39.94 -1.61 -3.64
C PRO A 201 39.89 -0.58 -4.77
N ARG A 202 40.50 0.58 -4.56
CA ARG A 202 40.65 1.63 -5.58
C ARG A 202 41.14 0.96 -6.87
N GLY A 203 40.26 0.75 -7.85
CA GLY A 203 40.60 0.15 -9.13
C GLY A 203 39.81 -1.08 -9.59
N SER A 204 38.81 -1.59 -8.87
CA SER A 204 37.95 -2.67 -9.39
C SER A 204 36.49 -2.25 -9.44
N GLU A 205 36.10 -1.57 -10.52
CA GLU A 205 34.70 -1.58 -10.99
C GLU A 205 34.33 -3.04 -11.29
N CYS A 206 33.82 -3.75 -10.30
CA CYS A 206 33.42 -5.14 -10.45
C CYS A 206 32.11 -5.16 -11.25
N ARG A 207 32.23 -5.20 -12.59
CA ARG A 207 31.14 -5.21 -13.59
C ARG A 207 30.52 -6.61 -13.74
N CYS A 208 30.01 -7.17 -12.66
CA CYS A 208 29.39 -8.48 -12.68
C CYS A 208 27.87 -8.29 -12.67
N PHE A 209 27.22 -8.56 -13.81
CA PHE A 209 25.76 -8.70 -13.86
C PHE A 209 25.41 -9.97 -13.07
N VAL A 210 24.93 -9.79 -11.85
CA VAL A 210 24.59 -10.87 -10.91
C VAL A 210 23.26 -10.52 -10.27
N GLY A 211 22.43 -11.53 -10.10
CA GLY A 211 21.08 -11.44 -9.56
C GLY A 211 20.11 -12.28 -10.39
N THR A 212 19.00 -12.66 -9.78
CA THR A 212 17.94 -13.41 -10.48
C THR A 212 17.10 -12.52 -11.40
N HIS A 213 16.92 -12.98 -12.65
CA HIS A 213 16.11 -12.28 -13.65
C HIS A 213 14.71 -11.99 -13.07
N GLY A 214 14.18 -10.79 -13.30
CA GLY A 214 12.90 -10.32 -12.74
C GLY A 214 13.00 -9.61 -11.38
N TYR A 215 14.05 -9.86 -10.59
CA TYR A 215 14.35 -9.13 -9.35
C TYR A 215 15.45 -8.08 -9.55
N ILE A 216 16.21 -8.16 -10.64
CA ILE A 216 17.26 -7.19 -10.99
C ILE A 216 16.65 -5.84 -11.40
N ALA A 217 17.16 -4.74 -10.83
CA ALA A 217 16.79 -3.38 -11.21
C ALA A 217 17.22 -3.05 -12.66
N HIS A 218 16.30 -2.48 -13.46
CA HIS A 218 16.59 -2.00 -14.82
C HIS A 218 17.27 -0.61 -14.85
N GLU A 219 18.10 -0.36 -15.86
CA GLU A 219 19.01 0.79 -15.97
C GLU A 219 18.35 2.07 -16.51
N PRO A 220 17.75 2.89 -15.65
CA PRO A 220 18.28 4.26 -15.65
C PRO A 220 18.59 4.79 -14.25
N THR A 221 18.29 4.05 -13.19
CA THR A 221 18.27 4.61 -11.83
C THR A 221 19.58 4.53 -11.05
N TYR A 222 20.57 3.73 -11.46
CA TYR A 222 21.85 3.64 -10.74
C TYR A 222 23.01 3.43 -11.70
N SER A 223 24.09 4.18 -11.49
CA SER A 223 25.42 3.88 -12.03
C SER A 223 25.75 2.40 -11.84
N PHE A 224 26.58 1.80 -12.69
CA PHE A 224 27.14 0.43 -12.61
C PHE A 224 27.88 0.06 -11.28
N LYS A 225 27.69 0.85 -10.22
CA LYS A 225 28.17 0.61 -8.86
C LYS A 225 27.16 -0.25 -8.11
N VAL A 226 27.66 -1.32 -7.52
CA VAL A 226 26.93 -2.14 -6.53
C VAL A 226 26.55 -1.25 -5.35
N THR A 227 25.25 -1.14 -5.06
CA THR A 227 24.72 -0.36 -3.94
C THR A 227 23.57 -1.10 -3.26
N GLU A 228 23.31 -0.77 -2.00
CA GLU A 228 22.16 -1.24 -1.20
C GLU A 228 20.80 -0.99 -1.90
N LYS A 229 20.77 -0.06 -2.85
CA LYS A 229 19.56 0.30 -3.61
C LYS A 229 19.12 -0.82 -4.55
N SER A 230 20.04 -1.69 -4.96
CA SER A 230 19.71 -2.89 -5.74
C SER A 230 18.91 -3.92 -4.92
N ASP A 231 19.29 -4.15 -3.66
CA ASP A 231 18.57 -5.04 -2.76
C ASP A 231 17.20 -4.49 -2.37
N ILE A 232 17.09 -3.17 -2.17
CA ILE A 232 15.80 -2.50 -1.91
C ILE A 232 14.84 -2.69 -3.09
N TYR A 233 15.32 -2.58 -4.33
CA TYR A 233 14.47 -2.84 -5.51
C TYR A 233 14.01 -4.30 -5.52
N SER A 234 14.96 -5.22 -5.39
CA SER A 234 14.71 -6.67 -5.40
C SER A 234 13.71 -7.08 -4.31
N PHE A 235 13.81 -6.47 -3.12
CA PHE A 235 12.85 -6.62 -2.04
C PHE A 235 11.45 -6.10 -2.38
N GLY A 236 11.34 -4.96 -3.04
CA GLY A 236 10.07 -4.44 -3.54
C GLY A 236 9.38 -5.42 -4.50
N VAL A 237 10.17 -6.15 -5.30
CA VAL A 237 9.67 -7.24 -6.16
C VAL A 237 9.15 -8.41 -5.34
N VAL A 238 9.86 -8.84 -4.29
CA VAL A 238 9.39 -9.89 -3.37
C VAL A 238 8.08 -9.48 -2.68
N MET A 239 7.97 -8.24 -2.18
CA MET A 239 6.74 -7.75 -1.55
C MET A 239 5.55 -7.80 -2.52
N LEU A 240 5.77 -7.45 -3.79
CA LEU A 240 4.75 -7.56 -4.83
C LEU A 240 4.36 -9.00 -5.12
N GLU A 241 5.31 -9.92 -5.18
CA GLU A 241 5.03 -11.35 -5.34
C GLU A 241 4.17 -11.87 -4.19
N LEU A 242 4.45 -11.47 -2.94
CA LEU A 242 3.66 -11.85 -1.77
C LEU A 242 2.22 -11.31 -1.84
N VAL A 243 2.06 -10.01 -2.17
CA VAL A 243 0.74 -9.36 -2.23
C VAL A 243 -0.08 -9.87 -3.42
N THR A 244 0.55 -10.01 -4.59
CA THR A 244 -0.15 -10.41 -5.83
C THR A 244 -0.34 -11.92 -5.94
N GLY A 245 0.50 -12.71 -5.27
CA GLY A 245 0.59 -14.17 -5.43
C GLY A 245 1.08 -14.59 -6.82
N ARG A 246 1.68 -13.68 -7.61
CA ARG A 246 2.15 -13.94 -8.97
C ARG A 246 3.65 -13.81 -9.08
N ARG A 247 4.25 -14.55 -10.01
CA ARG A 247 5.69 -14.46 -10.26
C ARG A 247 6.05 -13.09 -10.87
N PRO A 248 7.27 -12.57 -10.61
CA PRO A 248 7.68 -11.26 -11.13
C PRO A 248 7.68 -11.19 -12.66
N ILE A 249 8.02 -12.31 -13.32
CA ILE A 249 8.12 -12.47 -14.77
C ILE A 249 6.90 -13.28 -15.27
N GLU A 250 5.83 -12.59 -15.64
CA GLU A 250 4.75 -13.15 -16.46
C GLU A 250 4.51 -12.16 -17.62
N GLU A 251 4.32 -12.68 -18.84
CA GLU A 251 4.12 -11.88 -20.07
C GLU A 251 2.92 -10.91 -19.99
N ALA A 252 2.01 -11.12 -19.04
CA ALA A 252 0.83 -10.29 -18.81
C ALA A 252 1.13 -8.88 -18.24
N TYR A 253 2.39 -8.57 -17.91
CA TYR A 253 2.78 -7.35 -17.22
C TYR A 253 3.62 -6.42 -18.10
N GLY A 254 2.97 -5.41 -18.71
CA GLY A 254 3.62 -4.40 -19.57
C GLY A 254 4.45 -3.32 -18.84
N GLU A 255 4.91 -2.31 -19.59
CA GLU A 255 5.88 -1.27 -19.16
C GLU A 255 5.50 -0.50 -17.88
N GLY A 256 4.22 -0.36 -17.55
CA GLY A 256 3.75 0.36 -16.36
C GLY A 256 4.15 -0.28 -15.01
N LYS A 257 4.55 -1.56 -15.00
CA LYS A 257 4.91 -2.28 -13.77
C LYS A 257 6.23 -1.80 -13.16
N TYR A 258 7.16 -1.29 -13.97
CA TYR A 258 8.43 -0.78 -13.47
C TYR A 258 8.25 0.41 -12.52
N LEU A 259 7.38 1.35 -12.88
CA LEU A 259 7.07 2.52 -12.06
C LEU A 259 6.34 2.11 -10.77
N LEU A 260 5.41 1.15 -10.86
CA LEU A 260 4.77 0.57 -9.68
C LEU A 260 5.79 -0.08 -8.73
N MET A 261 6.67 -0.93 -9.27
CA MET A 261 7.74 -1.60 -8.53
C MET A 261 8.69 -0.60 -7.87
N LEU A 262 9.17 0.39 -8.62
CA LEU A 262 10.08 1.40 -8.13
C LEU A 262 9.46 2.22 -7.01
N ASN A 263 8.21 2.65 -7.15
CA ASN A 263 7.55 3.49 -6.16
C ASN A 263 7.16 2.71 -4.90
N LEU A 264 6.77 1.44 -5.02
CA LEU A 264 6.59 0.57 -3.86
C LEU A 264 7.91 0.29 -3.14
N ALA A 265 8.99 0.01 -3.89
CA ALA A 265 10.32 -0.16 -3.30
C ALA A 265 10.79 1.11 -2.58
N LEU A 266 10.57 2.29 -3.17
CA LEU A 266 10.87 3.59 -2.53
C LEU A 266 9.98 3.85 -1.31
N HIS A 267 8.72 3.45 -1.35
CA HIS A 267 7.83 3.53 -0.19
C HIS A 267 8.34 2.68 0.96
N PHE A 268 8.64 1.39 0.73
CA PHE A 268 9.17 0.52 1.78
C PHE A 268 10.54 0.95 2.27
N LYS A 269 11.38 1.51 1.39
CA LYS A 269 12.65 2.12 1.79
C LYS A 269 12.48 3.21 2.85
N LYS A 270 11.43 4.05 2.79
CA LYS A 270 11.18 5.09 3.83
C LYS A 270 10.86 4.50 5.21
N HIS A 271 10.39 3.26 5.26
CA HIS A 271 10.04 2.56 6.51
C HIS A 271 11.16 1.63 7.00
N ILE A 272 12.16 1.36 6.16
CA ILE A 272 13.35 0.57 6.47
C ILE A 272 14.51 1.46 6.96
N LEU A 273 14.64 2.67 6.43
CA LEU A 273 15.72 3.63 6.74
C LEU A 273 15.29 4.68 7.75
#